data_AF-A0A968H0Z1-F1
#
_entry.id   AF-A0A968H0Z1-F1
#
_cell.length_a   1.000
_cell.length_b   1.000
_cell.length_c   1.000
_cell.angle_alpha   90.00
_cell.angle_beta   90.00
_cell.angle_gamma   90.00
#
_symmetry.space_group_name_H-M   'P 1'
#
loop_
_entity.id
_entity.type
_entity.pdbx_description
1 polymer ?
#
loop_
_entity_poly.entity_id
_entity_poly.type
_entity_poly.pdbx_seq_one_letter_code
_entity_poly.pdbx_strand_id
1 'polypeptide(L)'
;MIGTSLVRRSLAGVFEGHAGQGVAATLERLAGSPPGALAVLTYHRIDEPTERSWLYPFLLSATPAAFERQLAMLADHFQPVALGDVLAAHRGGRALPRRAVLLTFDDAYLDFRDHAWPILRRAGLPATLFVPSAYPDAPAGGFWWDRLWGAVAMTSIRRFDSPVGPLDLGAEPRRRAAARALVEHHKGLPHDEAMASVERLVARLGGAPAGPTVLGWDDLRSLAAAGVAIAPHSRTHPLLTQVHPGRLPEETTGSRLDLERQLDGAAAGTVFAYPAGGVDDRAVRALAEGGFELAFTTRRGVNRIGRSDPLRLRRINVGNRAQPALIRAQIAFYTWRYHRPGTEQPSRNENRGVPPVSSSDGKKPPVRQQRPTARD
;
A
#
# COMPACT_ATOMS: atom_id res chain seq x y z
N MET A 1 -5.26 -1.29 27.35
CA MET A 1 -4.27 -1.67 26.32
C MET A 1 -3.63 -3.02 26.67
N ILE A 2 -4.34 -4.15 26.47
CA ILE A 2 -3.82 -5.51 26.74
C ILE A 2 -4.13 -6.51 25.58
N GLY A 3 -4.82 -6.10 24.50
CA GLY A 3 -5.46 -7.04 23.57
C GLY A 3 -4.70 -7.47 22.30
N THR A 4 -3.59 -6.86 21.91
CA THR A 4 -2.95 -7.13 20.60
C THR A 4 -1.75 -8.08 20.68
N SER A 5 -1.12 -8.20 21.85
CA SER A 5 0.04 -9.08 22.08
C SER A 5 -0.37 -10.56 22.25
N LEU A 6 -1.47 -10.80 22.98
CA LEU A 6 -1.96 -12.16 23.26
C LEU A 6 -2.41 -12.90 21.97
N VAL A 7 -3.05 -12.18 21.05
CA VAL A 7 -3.54 -12.75 19.78
C VAL A 7 -2.39 -13.26 18.89
N ARG A 8 -1.22 -12.62 18.94
CA ARG A 8 -0.04 -13.04 18.16
C ARG A 8 0.57 -14.35 18.66
N ARG A 9 0.61 -14.56 19.99
CA ARG A 9 1.21 -15.78 20.57
C ARG A 9 0.23 -16.95 20.65
N SER A 10 -1.06 -16.69 20.79
CA SER A 10 -2.07 -17.77 20.94
C SER A 10 -2.63 -18.28 19.61
N LEU A 11 -2.58 -17.53 18.51
CA LEU A 11 -3.11 -18.01 17.22
C LEU A 11 -2.05 -18.70 16.35
N ALA A 12 -0.78 -18.30 16.39
CA ALA A 12 0.24 -18.86 15.50
C ALA A 12 0.46 -20.37 15.67
N GLY A 13 0.30 -20.90 16.88
CA GLY A 13 0.42 -22.34 17.16
C GLY A 13 -0.84 -23.18 16.88
N VAL A 14 -1.99 -22.55 16.60
CA VAL A 14 -3.28 -23.25 16.40
C VAL A 14 -3.59 -23.45 14.90
N PHE A 15 -2.88 -22.76 14.00
CA PHE A 15 -3.19 -22.76 12.56
C PHE A 15 -2.41 -23.78 11.72
N GLU A 16 -1.66 -24.70 12.33
CA GLU A 16 -1.07 -25.84 11.61
C GLU A 16 -2.12 -26.96 11.45
N GLY A 17 -2.42 -27.34 10.20
CA GLY A 17 -3.29 -28.48 9.87
C GLY A 17 -4.81 -28.24 10.05
N HIS A 18 -5.56 -29.33 10.24
CA HIS A 18 -7.03 -29.35 10.28
C HIS A 18 -7.63 -28.45 11.38
N ALA A 19 -6.92 -28.24 12.49
CA ALA A 19 -7.35 -27.40 13.60
C ALA A 19 -7.55 -25.93 13.19
N GLY A 20 -6.65 -25.40 12.34
CA GLY A 20 -6.75 -24.04 11.81
C GLY A 20 -7.97 -23.81 10.93
N GLN A 21 -8.38 -24.83 10.15
CA GLN A 21 -9.58 -24.74 9.32
C GLN A 21 -10.86 -24.70 10.16
N GLY A 22 -10.92 -25.47 11.25
CA GLY A 22 -12.06 -25.48 12.18
C GLY A 22 -12.30 -24.12 12.85
N VAL A 23 -11.22 -23.44 13.26
CA VAL A 23 -11.29 -22.08 13.84
C VAL A 23 -11.78 -21.07 12.80
N ALA A 24 -11.23 -21.09 11.58
CA ALA A 24 -11.65 -20.19 10.50
C ALA A 24 -13.12 -20.37 10.13
N ALA A 25 -13.58 -21.61 9.97
CA ALA A 25 -14.98 -21.92 9.65
C ALA A 25 -15.96 -21.48 10.76
N THR A 26 -15.54 -21.59 12.03
CA THR A 26 -16.34 -21.12 13.17
C THR A 26 -16.44 -19.59 13.18
N LEU A 27 -15.32 -18.88 12.95
CA LEU A 27 -15.32 -17.43 12.83
C LEU A 27 -16.15 -16.95 11.64
N GLU A 28 -16.12 -17.63 10.50
CA GLU A 28 -16.96 -17.28 9.35
C GLU A 28 -18.45 -17.44 9.63
N ARG A 29 -18.85 -18.52 10.31
CA ARG A 29 -20.24 -18.72 10.73
C ARG A 29 -20.71 -17.58 11.63
N LEU A 30 -19.86 -17.13 12.54
CA LEU A 30 -20.15 -16.00 13.44
C LEU A 30 -20.12 -14.64 12.72
N ALA A 31 -19.23 -14.47 11.73
CA ALA A 31 -19.07 -13.24 10.97
C ALA A 31 -20.21 -13.02 9.96
N GLY A 32 -20.81 -14.11 9.46
CA GLY A 32 -21.71 -14.07 8.32
C GLY A 32 -20.98 -13.68 7.03
N SER A 33 -21.72 -13.20 6.04
CA SER A 33 -21.14 -12.66 4.78
C SER A 33 -22.00 -11.50 4.27
N PRO A 34 -22.04 -10.36 4.98
CA PRO A 34 -22.94 -9.28 4.64
C PRO A 34 -22.70 -8.79 3.20
N PRO A 35 -23.76 -8.53 2.42
CA PRO A 35 -23.63 -7.99 1.07
C PRO A 35 -22.85 -6.66 1.07
N GLY A 36 -22.00 -6.46 0.06
CA GLY A 36 -21.20 -5.23 -0.10
C GLY A 36 -19.98 -5.12 0.82
N ALA A 37 -19.65 -6.15 1.61
CA ALA A 37 -18.38 -6.24 2.33
C ALA A 37 -17.24 -6.62 1.37
N LEU A 38 -16.10 -5.94 1.49
CA LEU A 38 -14.91 -6.12 0.68
C LEU A 38 -13.69 -6.36 1.58
N ALA A 39 -13.07 -7.52 1.44
CA ALA A 39 -11.71 -7.74 1.92
C ALA A 39 -10.72 -7.28 0.84
N VAL A 40 -9.65 -6.61 1.24
CA VAL A 40 -8.59 -6.20 0.30
C VAL A 40 -7.29 -6.80 0.81
N LEU A 41 -6.67 -7.66 0.01
CA LEU A 41 -5.39 -8.29 0.35
C LEU A 41 -4.25 -7.52 -0.31
N THR A 42 -3.21 -7.24 0.46
CA THR A 42 -2.01 -6.56 -0.05
C THR A 42 -0.83 -7.50 -0.07
N TYR A 43 -0.30 -7.69 -1.27
CA TYR A 43 0.95 -8.34 -1.57
C TYR A 43 1.99 -7.29 -1.98
N HIS A 44 3.28 -7.57 -1.76
CA HIS A 44 4.35 -6.74 -2.31
C HIS A 44 5.17 -7.61 -3.25
N ARG A 45 5.99 -8.52 -2.70
CA ARG A 45 6.84 -9.42 -3.49
C ARG A 45 6.37 -10.87 -3.46
N ILE A 46 6.33 -11.51 -4.62
CA ILE A 46 6.12 -12.96 -4.77
C ILE A 46 7.40 -13.54 -5.39
N ASP A 47 8.28 -14.09 -4.58
CA ASP A 47 9.61 -14.51 -5.04
C ASP A 47 10.18 -15.64 -4.19
N GLU A 48 11.18 -16.34 -4.69
CA GLU A 48 11.98 -17.23 -3.85
C GLU A 48 12.93 -16.39 -2.98
N PRO A 49 13.09 -16.69 -1.66
CA PRO A 49 13.93 -15.91 -0.76
C PRO A 49 15.40 -15.80 -1.20
N THR A 50 15.84 -16.73 -2.05
CA THR A 50 17.21 -16.84 -2.56
C THR A 50 17.42 -16.17 -3.91
N GLU A 51 16.36 -15.92 -4.70
CA GLU A 51 16.49 -15.44 -6.09
C GLU A 51 16.95 -13.97 -6.14
N ARG A 52 16.30 -13.10 -5.35
CA ARG A 52 16.67 -11.68 -5.19
C ARG A 52 16.97 -11.35 -3.73
N SER A 53 17.90 -12.09 -3.13
CA SER A 53 18.22 -11.98 -1.69
C SER A 53 18.79 -10.62 -1.27
N TRP A 54 19.23 -9.81 -2.23
CA TRP A 54 19.69 -8.44 -2.04
C TRP A 54 18.56 -7.40 -1.95
N LEU A 55 17.30 -7.81 -2.14
CA LEU A 55 16.11 -6.97 -1.90
C LEU A 55 15.60 -7.16 -0.47
N TYR A 56 14.91 -6.15 0.05
CA TYR A 56 14.53 -6.07 1.44
C TYR A 56 13.59 -7.22 1.83
N PRO A 57 14.03 -8.14 2.70
CA PRO A 57 13.37 -9.43 2.87
C PRO A 57 12.03 -9.33 3.63
N PHE A 58 11.73 -8.19 4.23
CA PHE A 58 10.49 -7.97 4.97
C PHE A 58 9.31 -7.55 4.10
N LEU A 59 9.54 -7.32 2.79
CA LEU A 59 8.49 -7.14 1.79
C LEU A 59 8.14 -8.42 1.04
N LEU A 60 8.82 -9.54 1.34
CA LEU A 60 8.42 -10.82 0.76
C LEU A 60 7.05 -11.24 1.34
N SER A 61 6.04 -11.34 0.46
CA SER A 61 4.69 -11.75 0.83
C SER A 61 4.50 -13.26 0.77
N ALA A 62 5.10 -13.94 -0.20
CA ALA A 62 5.05 -15.40 -0.33
C ALA A 62 6.07 -15.89 -1.36
N THR A 63 6.48 -17.16 -1.26
CA THR A 63 7.05 -17.92 -2.40
C THR A 63 5.96 -18.18 -3.45
N PRO A 64 6.29 -18.40 -4.73
CA PRO A 64 5.33 -18.81 -5.76
C PRO A 64 4.40 -19.96 -5.32
N ALA A 65 4.96 -21.04 -4.76
CA ALA A 65 4.17 -22.20 -4.32
C ALA A 65 3.20 -21.86 -3.15
N ALA A 66 3.63 -21.02 -2.21
CA ALA A 66 2.75 -20.55 -1.14
C ALA A 66 1.64 -19.62 -1.66
N PHE A 67 1.97 -18.78 -2.63
CA PHE A 67 1.01 -17.89 -3.27
C PHE A 67 -0.08 -18.68 -4.02
N GLU A 68 0.29 -19.73 -4.78
CA GLU A 68 -0.67 -20.63 -5.43
C GLU A 68 -1.66 -21.25 -4.42
N ARG A 69 -1.17 -21.73 -3.27
CA ARG A 69 -2.03 -22.28 -2.20
C ARG A 69 -2.97 -21.23 -1.61
N GLN A 70 -2.53 -19.98 -1.51
CA GLN A 70 -3.38 -18.88 -1.04
C GLN A 70 -4.47 -18.57 -2.05
N LEU A 71 -4.14 -18.50 -3.35
CA LEU A 71 -5.13 -18.25 -4.41
C LEU A 71 -6.16 -19.37 -4.54
N ALA A 72 -5.74 -20.63 -4.44
CA ALA A 72 -6.65 -21.78 -4.42
C ALA A 72 -7.68 -21.64 -3.28
N MET A 73 -7.22 -21.33 -2.07
CA MET A 73 -8.10 -21.08 -0.92
C MET A 73 -9.06 -19.90 -1.15
N LEU A 74 -8.60 -18.83 -1.82
CA LEU A 74 -9.46 -17.70 -2.15
C LEU A 74 -10.53 -18.07 -3.17
N ALA A 75 -10.19 -18.85 -4.19
CA ALA A 75 -11.14 -19.35 -5.18
C ALA A 75 -12.20 -20.27 -4.56
N ASP A 76 -11.82 -21.08 -3.56
CA ASP A 76 -12.74 -22.02 -2.89
C ASP A 76 -13.71 -21.35 -1.91
N HIS A 77 -13.35 -20.20 -1.34
CA HIS A 77 -14.08 -19.62 -0.20
C HIS A 77 -14.54 -18.17 -0.37
N PHE A 78 -14.00 -17.45 -1.36
CA PHE A 78 -14.26 -16.04 -1.60
C PHE A 78 -14.63 -15.82 -3.07
N GLN A 79 -15.01 -14.58 -3.39
CA GLN A 79 -15.30 -14.14 -4.75
C GLN A 79 -14.30 -13.05 -5.12
N PRO A 80 -13.17 -13.40 -5.79
CA PRO A 80 -12.24 -12.41 -6.28
C PRO A 80 -12.91 -11.43 -7.25
N VAL A 81 -12.73 -10.13 -7.04
CA VAL A 81 -13.33 -9.05 -7.85
C VAL A 81 -12.25 -8.15 -8.45
N ALA A 82 -12.53 -7.57 -9.62
CA ALA A 82 -11.65 -6.60 -10.24
C ALA A 82 -11.80 -5.22 -9.60
N LEU A 83 -10.78 -4.36 -9.75
CA LEU A 83 -10.86 -2.99 -9.27
C LEU A 83 -12.01 -2.21 -9.91
N GLY A 84 -12.29 -2.49 -11.19
CA GLY A 84 -13.42 -1.91 -11.92
C GLY A 84 -14.76 -2.22 -11.26
N ASP A 85 -14.96 -3.41 -10.71
CA ASP A 85 -16.19 -3.78 -9.99
C ASP A 85 -16.33 -2.96 -8.70
N VAL A 86 -15.22 -2.73 -7.99
CA VAL A 86 -15.19 -1.94 -6.75
C VAL A 86 -15.50 -0.47 -7.04
N LEU A 87 -14.92 0.10 -8.10
CA LEU A 87 -15.22 1.45 -8.58
C LEU A 87 -16.68 1.57 -9.03
N ALA A 88 -17.19 0.62 -9.81
CA ALA A 88 -18.58 0.60 -10.26
C ALA A 88 -19.54 0.56 -9.06
N ALA A 89 -19.28 -0.31 -8.07
CA ALA A 89 -20.06 -0.38 -6.85
C ALA A 89 -19.99 0.93 -6.03
N HIS A 90 -18.83 1.60 -5.99
CA HIS A 90 -18.69 2.91 -5.35
C HIS A 90 -19.55 3.98 -6.03
N ARG A 91 -19.61 3.96 -7.36
CA ARG A 91 -20.41 4.87 -8.20
C ARG A 91 -21.91 4.54 -8.25
N GLY A 92 -22.40 3.65 -7.37
CA GLY A 92 -23.82 3.27 -7.30
C GLY A 92 -24.25 2.19 -8.29
N GLY A 93 -23.30 1.52 -8.95
CA GLY A 93 -23.55 0.34 -9.76
C GLY A 93 -23.93 -0.90 -8.94
N ARG A 94 -23.84 -2.08 -9.55
CA ARG A 94 -24.18 -3.35 -8.89
C ARG A 94 -23.32 -3.55 -7.64
N ALA A 95 -23.97 -3.92 -6.54
CA ALA A 95 -23.27 -4.24 -5.30
C ALA A 95 -22.31 -5.42 -5.48
N LEU A 96 -21.17 -5.35 -4.79
CA LEU A 96 -20.18 -6.44 -4.77
C LEU A 96 -20.81 -7.75 -4.25
N PRO A 97 -20.38 -8.91 -4.78
CA PRO A 97 -20.84 -10.21 -4.32
C PRO A 97 -20.52 -10.43 -2.84
N ARG A 98 -21.21 -11.39 -2.22
CA ARG A 98 -20.86 -11.83 -0.87
C ARG A 98 -19.45 -12.39 -0.89
N ARG A 99 -18.69 -12.14 0.18
CA ARG A 99 -17.30 -12.58 0.32
C ARG A 99 -16.38 -12.04 -0.79
N ALA A 100 -16.64 -10.83 -1.26
CA ALA A 100 -15.78 -10.16 -2.25
C ALA A 100 -14.37 -9.96 -1.68
N VAL A 101 -13.36 -10.30 -2.49
CA VAL A 101 -11.95 -10.07 -2.17
C VAL A 101 -11.25 -9.38 -3.35
N LEU A 102 -10.55 -8.28 -3.07
CA LEU A 102 -9.70 -7.59 -4.05
C LEU A 102 -8.24 -7.96 -3.80
N LEU A 103 -7.53 -8.35 -4.85
CA LEU A 103 -6.09 -8.65 -4.82
C LEU A 103 -5.31 -7.41 -5.26
N THR A 104 -4.47 -6.89 -4.36
CA THR A 104 -3.65 -5.71 -4.61
C THR A 104 -2.16 -6.02 -4.42
N PHE A 105 -1.34 -5.45 -5.28
CA PHE A 105 0.11 -5.55 -5.28
C PHE A 105 0.69 -4.14 -5.26
N ASP A 106 1.60 -3.87 -4.35
CA ASP A 106 2.26 -2.58 -4.24
C ASP A 106 3.67 -2.65 -4.87
N ASP A 107 4.20 -1.49 -5.26
CA ASP A 107 5.60 -1.24 -5.61
C ASP A 107 6.08 -1.69 -7.00
N ALA A 108 5.30 -2.51 -7.72
CA ALA A 108 5.61 -2.92 -9.10
C ALA A 108 6.98 -3.59 -9.28
N TYR A 109 7.41 -4.41 -8.31
CA TYR A 109 8.64 -5.21 -8.44
C TYR A 109 8.59 -6.14 -9.66
N LEU A 110 9.76 -6.43 -10.23
CA LEU A 110 9.90 -7.35 -11.37
C LEU A 110 9.27 -8.73 -11.11
N ASP A 111 9.35 -9.21 -9.86
CA ASP A 111 8.79 -10.50 -9.46
C ASP A 111 7.25 -10.58 -9.57
N PHE A 112 6.56 -9.44 -9.70
CA PHE A 112 5.15 -9.45 -10.09
C PHE A 112 4.97 -10.04 -11.49
N ARG A 113 5.75 -9.61 -12.48
CA ARG A 113 5.69 -10.16 -13.85
C ARG A 113 6.25 -11.58 -13.89
N ASP A 114 7.36 -11.82 -13.21
CA ASP A 114 8.10 -13.08 -13.32
C ASP A 114 7.35 -14.24 -12.62
N HIS A 115 6.70 -13.97 -11.49
CA HIS A 115 6.08 -15.00 -10.65
C HIS A 115 4.58 -14.78 -10.42
N ALA A 116 4.17 -13.61 -9.92
CA ALA A 116 2.79 -13.40 -9.47
C ALA A 116 1.77 -13.45 -10.63
N TRP A 117 2.04 -12.73 -11.71
CA TRP A 117 1.12 -12.57 -12.84
C TRP A 117 0.87 -13.87 -13.60
N PRO A 118 1.88 -14.70 -13.94
CA PRO A 118 1.65 -16.00 -14.56
C PRO A 118 0.74 -16.90 -13.72
N ILE A 119 0.88 -16.87 -12.39
CA ILE A 119 0.03 -17.63 -11.46
C ILE A 119 -1.41 -17.09 -11.48
N LEU A 120 -1.60 -15.78 -11.34
CA LEU A 120 -2.92 -15.13 -11.37
C LEU A 120 -3.65 -15.36 -12.69
N ARG A 121 -2.94 -15.22 -13.81
CA ARG A 121 -3.47 -15.43 -15.16
C ARG A 121 -3.93 -16.88 -15.36
N ARG A 122 -3.15 -17.88 -14.93
CA ARG A 122 -3.57 -19.30 -14.98
C ARG A 122 -4.81 -19.56 -14.13
N ALA A 123 -4.92 -18.89 -12.99
CA ALA A 123 -6.07 -19.01 -12.10
C ALA A 123 -7.30 -18.19 -12.56
N GLY A 124 -7.17 -17.37 -13.61
CA GLY A 124 -8.24 -16.48 -14.07
C GLY A 124 -8.62 -15.41 -13.05
N LEU A 125 -7.69 -15.01 -12.17
CA LEU A 125 -7.97 -14.06 -11.09
C LEU A 125 -7.54 -12.64 -11.43
N PRO A 126 -8.39 -11.62 -11.18
CA PRO A 126 -8.04 -10.23 -11.42
C PRO A 126 -6.99 -9.74 -10.42
N ALA A 127 -6.18 -8.77 -10.85
CA ALA A 127 -5.14 -8.16 -10.04
C ALA A 127 -5.10 -6.65 -10.22
N THR A 128 -4.78 -5.95 -9.13
CA THR A 128 -4.50 -4.52 -9.12
C THR A 128 -3.04 -4.29 -8.75
N LEU A 129 -2.30 -3.56 -9.58
CA LEU A 129 -0.92 -3.18 -9.34
C LEU A 129 -0.83 -1.68 -9.08
N PHE A 130 -0.36 -1.31 -7.88
CA PHE A 130 -0.10 0.06 -7.48
C PHE A 130 1.35 0.43 -7.80
N VAL A 131 1.54 1.43 -8.67
CA VAL A 131 2.84 1.77 -9.26
C VAL A 131 3.34 3.13 -8.76
N PRO A 132 4.54 3.20 -8.16
CA PRO A 132 5.22 4.46 -7.90
C PRO A 132 5.85 4.98 -9.20
N SER A 133 5.20 5.95 -9.81
CA SER A 133 5.41 6.32 -11.22
C SER A 133 6.81 6.85 -11.58
N ALA A 134 7.66 7.24 -10.63
CA ALA A 134 9.04 7.67 -10.92
C ALA A 134 10.04 6.51 -11.04
N TYR A 135 9.65 5.27 -10.72
CA TYR A 135 10.56 4.12 -10.66
C TYR A 135 10.67 3.30 -11.96
N PRO A 136 9.62 3.13 -12.79
CA PRO A 136 9.77 2.44 -14.06
C PRO A 136 10.82 3.11 -14.95
N ASP A 137 11.74 2.30 -15.48
CA ASP A 137 12.90 2.70 -16.29
C ASP A 137 13.90 3.65 -15.59
N ALA A 138 13.80 3.82 -14.26
CA ALA A 138 14.68 4.71 -13.51
C ALA A 138 16.10 4.12 -13.37
N PRO A 139 17.15 4.85 -13.80
CA PRO A 139 18.53 4.37 -13.75
C PRO A 139 19.15 4.42 -12.35
N ALA A 140 18.56 5.18 -11.42
CA ALA A 140 19.14 5.50 -10.10
C ALA A 140 19.01 4.37 -9.04
N GLY A 141 18.43 3.23 -9.41
CA GLY A 141 18.49 1.98 -8.65
C GLY A 141 17.53 1.89 -7.47
N GLY A 142 16.45 1.12 -7.66
CA GLY A 142 15.61 0.52 -6.62
C GLY A 142 15.05 1.44 -5.52
N PHE A 143 14.27 0.84 -4.62
CA PHE A 143 13.74 1.59 -3.48
C PHE A 143 14.79 1.82 -2.41
N TRP A 144 14.65 2.91 -1.65
CA TRP A 144 15.62 3.31 -0.63
C TRP A 144 15.82 2.24 0.47
N TRP A 145 14.79 1.45 0.81
CA TRP A 145 14.92 0.35 1.78
C TRP A 145 15.68 -0.84 1.19
N ASP A 146 15.57 -1.10 -0.11
CA ASP A 146 16.35 -2.13 -0.80
C ASP A 146 17.81 -1.71 -0.89
N ARG A 147 18.07 -0.43 -1.17
CA ARG A 147 19.43 0.12 -1.16
C ARG A 147 20.07 0.00 0.23
N LEU A 148 19.33 0.35 1.30
CA LEU A 148 19.81 0.17 2.67
C LEU A 148 20.08 -1.30 2.98
N TRP A 149 19.17 -2.21 2.63
CA TRP A 149 19.37 -3.63 2.88
C TRP A 149 20.52 -4.19 2.07
N GLY A 150 20.62 -3.91 0.77
CA GLY A 150 21.73 -4.35 -0.06
C GLY A 150 23.07 -3.90 0.50
N ALA A 151 23.17 -2.63 0.92
CA ALA A 151 24.37 -2.12 1.58
C ALA A 151 24.68 -2.85 2.91
N VAL A 152 23.68 -3.02 3.78
CA VAL A 152 23.83 -3.74 5.05
C VAL A 152 24.13 -5.23 4.85
N ALA A 153 23.59 -5.86 3.81
CA ALA A 153 23.74 -7.28 3.54
C ALA A 153 25.10 -7.60 2.91
N MET A 154 25.65 -6.69 2.10
CA MET A 154 26.88 -6.93 1.33
C MET A 154 28.14 -6.29 1.93
N THR A 155 28.00 -5.37 2.88
CA THR A 155 29.16 -4.71 3.48
C THR A 155 30.10 -5.69 4.18
N SER A 156 31.41 -5.44 4.11
CA SER A 156 32.43 -6.11 4.93
C SER A 156 32.53 -5.55 6.35
N ILE A 157 31.91 -4.39 6.61
CA ILE A 157 31.89 -3.74 7.92
C ILE A 157 31.12 -4.61 8.92
N ARG A 158 31.72 -4.89 10.07
CA ARG A 158 31.12 -5.70 11.14
C ARG A 158 30.47 -4.90 12.26
N ARG A 159 30.90 -3.66 12.47
CA ARG A 159 30.31 -2.71 13.41
C ARG A 159 30.17 -1.36 12.75
N PHE A 160 29.02 -0.74 12.89
CA PHE A 160 28.69 0.47 12.16
C PHE A 160 27.96 1.49 13.04
N ASP A 161 28.52 2.68 13.18
CA ASP A 161 27.87 3.78 13.89
C ASP A 161 26.80 4.42 13.00
N SER A 162 25.57 4.44 13.50
CA SER A 162 24.39 4.84 12.74
C SER A 162 23.50 5.83 13.51
N PRO A 163 22.54 6.48 12.84
CA PRO A 163 21.53 7.33 13.49
C PRO A 163 20.68 6.63 14.55
N VAL A 164 20.64 5.29 14.55
CA VAL A 164 19.92 4.48 15.56
C VAL A 164 20.86 3.89 16.62
N GLY A 165 22.10 4.39 16.71
CA GLY A 165 23.15 3.89 17.58
C GLY A 165 24.08 2.88 16.89
N PRO A 166 25.03 2.30 17.62
CA PRO A 166 25.96 1.30 17.08
C PRO A 166 25.24 0.02 16.66
N LEU A 167 25.53 -0.45 15.44
CA LEU A 167 24.94 -1.66 14.86
C LEU A 167 25.99 -2.77 14.70
N ASP A 168 25.62 -4.00 15.07
CA ASP A 168 26.39 -5.20 14.79
C ASP A 168 25.93 -5.82 13.46
N LEU A 169 26.84 -5.87 12.49
CA LEU A 169 26.64 -6.40 11.15
C LEU A 169 27.44 -7.69 10.94
N GLY A 170 27.91 -8.32 12.01
CA GLY A 170 28.80 -9.48 11.95
C GLY A 170 28.13 -10.80 11.58
N ALA A 171 26.79 -10.87 11.56
CA ALA A 171 26.02 -12.06 11.24
C ALA A 171 24.66 -11.72 10.60
N GLU A 172 24.12 -12.66 9.83
CA GLU A 172 22.89 -12.50 9.04
C GLU A 172 21.66 -12.05 9.89
N PRO A 173 21.33 -12.69 11.04
CA PRO A 173 20.19 -12.24 11.84
C PRO A 173 20.38 -10.82 12.41
N ARG A 174 21.62 -10.44 12.69
CA ARG A 174 21.96 -9.09 13.20
C ARG A 174 21.86 -8.05 12.08
N ARG A 175 22.29 -8.38 10.86
CA ARG A 175 22.08 -7.55 9.65
C ARG A 175 20.60 -7.31 9.39
N ARG A 176 19.76 -8.34 9.48
CA ARG A 176 18.29 -8.19 9.37
C ARG A 176 17.71 -7.25 10.42
N ALA A 177 18.14 -7.38 11.68
CA ALA A 177 17.70 -6.50 12.76
C ALA A 177 18.15 -5.04 12.53
N ALA A 178 19.41 -4.84 12.13
CA ALA A 178 20.00 -3.55 11.80
C ALA A 178 19.25 -2.87 10.64
N ALA A 179 19.02 -3.57 9.53
CA ALA A 179 18.29 -3.03 8.38
C ALA A 179 16.86 -2.64 8.76
N ARG A 180 16.17 -3.45 9.57
CA ARG A 180 14.83 -3.09 10.09
C ARG A 180 14.88 -1.83 10.95
N ALA A 181 15.84 -1.72 11.87
CA ALA A 181 15.98 -0.54 12.72
C ALA A 181 16.24 0.73 11.90
N LEU A 182 17.11 0.64 10.89
CA LEU A 182 17.36 1.74 9.96
C LEU A 182 16.08 2.10 9.18
N VAL A 183 15.39 1.13 8.57
CA VAL A 183 14.17 1.39 7.80
C VAL A 183 13.09 2.05 8.67
N GLU A 184 12.85 1.56 9.88
CA GLU A 184 11.85 2.14 10.77
C GLU A 184 12.23 3.56 11.24
N HIS A 185 13.52 3.83 11.46
CA HIS A 185 13.99 5.19 11.75
C HIS A 185 13.76 6.14 10.58
N HIS A 186 14.10 5.73 9.36
CA HIS A 186 13.98 6.60 8.17
C HIS A 186 12.53 6.90 7.78
N LYS A 187 11.58 6.00 8.08
CA LYS A 187 10.14 6.28 7.94
C LYS A 187 9.64 7.41 8.85
N GLY A 188 10.38 7.71 9.92
CA GLY A 188 10.05 8.79 10.86
C GLY A 188 10.57 10.17 10.45
N LEU A 189 11.44 10.24 9.44
CA LEU A 189 12.08 11.49 8.99
C LEU A 189 11.27 12.14 7.86
N PRO A 190 11.36 13.48 7.69
CA PRO A 190 10.96 14.14 6.45
C PRO A 190 11.60 13.46 5.24
N HIS A 191 10.83 13.29 4.15
CA HIS A 191 11.24 12.43 3.05
C HIS A 191 12.61 12.80 2.45
N ASP A 192 12.85 14.08 2.18
CA ASP A 192 14.11 14.55 1.57
C ASP A 192 15.31 14.32 2.51
N GLU A 193 15.13 14.52 3.83
CA GLU A 193 16.14 14.20 4.84
C GLU A 193 16.42 12.70 4.92
N ALA A 194 15.38 11.88 4.81
CA ALA A 194 15.51 10.42 4.76
C ALA A 194 16.33 9.99 3.54
N MET A 195 16.05 10.53 2.34
CA MET A 195 16.79 10.20 1.13
C MET A 195 18.26 10.61 1.22
N ALA A 196 18.54 11.83 1.69
CA ALA A 196 19.90 12.29 1.92
C ALA A 196 20.64 11.42 2.97
N SER A 197 19.94 10.96 4.01
CA SER A 197 20.49 10.03 5.00
C SER A 197 20.81 8.66 4.39
N VAL A 198 19.89 8.11 3.57
CA VAL A 198 20.09 6.83 2.87
C VAL A 198 21.33 6.88 1.99
N GLU A 199 21.50 7.95 1.20
CA GLU A 199 22.68 8.10 0.34
C GLU A 199 23.99 8.08 1.14
N ARG A 200 24.06 8.82 2.25
CA ARG A 200 25.23 8.82 3.14
C ARG A 200 25.48 7.45 3.75
N LEU A 201 24.43 6.76 4.21
CA LEU A 201 24.56 5.44 4.82
C LEU A 201 25.03 4.39 3.82
N VAL A 202 24.42 4.34 2.64
CA VAL A 202 24.80 3.43 1.56
C VAL A 202 26.26 3.66 1.17
N ALA A 203 26.69 4.92 1.01
CA ALA A 203 28.08 5.25 0.70
C ALA A 203 29.05 4.76 1.80
N ARG A 204 28.74 5.03 3.08
CA ARG A 204 29.58 4.60 4.22
C ARG A 204 29.62 3.07 4.41
N LEU A 205 28.60 2.36 3.93
CA LEU A 205 28.52 0.90 3.98
C LEU A 205 29.20 0.21 2.78
N GLY A 206 29.69 0.97 1.79
CA GLY A 206 30.39 0.45 0.62
C GLY A 206 29.54 0.29 -0.64
N GLY A 207 28.36 0.93 -0.69
CA GLY A 207 27.45 0.89 -1.83
C GLY A 207 26.33 -0.15 -1.68
N ALA A 208 25.46 -0.21 -2.69
CA ALA A 208 24.36 -1.16 -2.80
C ALA A 208 24.35 -1.77 -4.21
N PRO A 209 23.75 -2.96 -4.41
CA PRO A 209 23.55 -3.50 -5.74
C PRO A 209 22.88 -2.49 -6.67
N ALA A 210 23.38 -2.42 -7.90
CA ALA A 210 22.75 -1.71 -9.00
C ALA A 210 21.91 -2.69 -9.83
N GLY A 211 20.91 -2.16 -10.54
CA GLY A 211 20.08 -2.92 -11.46
C GLY A 211 18.59 -2.59 -11.30
N PRO A 212 17.77 -2.93 -12.31
CA PRO A 212 16.32 -2.75 -12.23
C PRO A 212 15.74 -3.71 -11.19
N THR A 213 14.92 -3.20 -10.30
CA THR A 213 14.15 -3.98 -9.33
C THR A 213 12.64 -3.84 -9.54
N VAL A 214 12.26 -2.84 -10.33
CA VAL A 214 10.88 -2.42 -10.65
C VAL A 214 10.66 -2.64 -12.14
N LEU A 215 9.41 -2.96 -12.51
CA LEU A 215 8.96 -3.11 -13.89
C LEU A 215 9.20 -1.83 -14.70
N GLY A 216 9.62 -1.99 -15.95
CA GLY A 216 9.72 -0.88 -16.90
C GLY A 216 8.37 -0.49 -17.50
N TRP A 217 8.32 0.60 -18.26
CA TRP A 217 7.05 1.07 -18.84
C TRP A 217 6.48 0.09 -19.88
N ASP A 218 7.32 -0.60 -20.64
CA ASP A 218 6.87 -1.62 -21.61
C ASP A 218 6.21 -2.84 -20.93
N ASP A 219 6.75 -3.26 -19.78
CA ASP A 219 6.14 -4.32 -18.98
C ASP A 219 4.78 -3.88 -18.45
N LEU A 220 4.67 -2.66 -17.93
CA LEU A 220 3.42 -2.11 -17.39
C LEU A 220 2.35 -1.98 -18.49
N ARG A 221 2.70 -1.50 -19.69
CA ARG A 221 1.78 -1.49 -20.84
C ARG A 221 1.30 -2.89 -21.19
N SER A 222 2.21 -3.87 -21.23
CA SER A 222 1.88 -5.26 -21.52
C SER A 222 0.94 -5.88 -20.48
N LEU A 223 1.18 -5.59 -19.19
CA LEU A 223 0.33 -6.05 -18.09
C LEU A 223 -1.06 -5.39 -18.14
N ALA A 224 -1.15 -4.10 -18.42
CA ALA A 224 -2.41 -3.39 -18.59
C ALA A 224 -3.23 -3.97 -19.75
N ALA A 225 -2.59 -4.19 -20.91
CA ALA A 225 -3.24 -4.82 -22.07
C ALA A 225 -3.70 -6.26 -21.77
N ALA A 226 -3.03 -6.95 -20.85
CA ALA A 226 -3.41 -8.28 -20.38
C ALA A 226 -4.48 -8.28 -19.27
N GLY A 227 -5.00 -7.10 -18.90
CA GLY A 227 -6.12 -6.94 -17.96
C GLY A 227 -5.73 -6.67 -16.50
N VAL A 228 -4.45 -6.39 -16.20
CA VAL A 228 -4.04 -5.94 -14.86
C VAL A 228 -4.48 -4.48 -14.68
N ALA A 229 -5.22 -4.19 -13.60
CA ALA A 229 -5.56 -2.82 -13.28
C ALA A 229 -4.33 -2.10 -12.71
N ILE A 230 -3.85 -1.03 -13.37
CA ILE A 230 -2.70 -0.25 -12.91
C ILE A 230 -3.17 1.06 -12.31
N ALA A 231 -2.72 1.37 -11.08
CA ALA A 231 -3.15 2.56 -10.34
C ALA A 231 -1.97 3.27 -9.63
N PRO A 232 -2.08 4.57 -9.35
CA PRO A 232 -1.11 5.34 -8.58
C PRO A 232 -0.68 4.76 -7.20
N HIS A 233 0.63 4.72 -6.95
CA HIS A 233 1.25 4.48 -5.64
C HIS A 233 2.21 5.60 -5.24
N SER A 234 1.74 6.84 -5.38
CA SER A 234 2.55 8.07 -5.38
C SER A 234 3.56 8.18 -6.52
N ARG A 235 4.35 9.26 -6.56
CA ARG A 235 5.36 9.47 -7.60
C ARG A 235 6.69 8.89 -7.18
N THR A 236 7.22 9.34 -6.04
CA THR A 236 8.56 8.99 -5.55
C THR A 236 8.54 8.01 -4.37
N HIS A 237 7.37 7.47 -4.01
CA HIS A 237 7.15 6.57 -2.86
C HIS A 237 7.45 7.16 -1.47
N PRO A 238 7.08 8.41 -1.15
CA PRO A 238 7.20 8.90 0.20
C PRO A 238 6.01 8.46 1.07
N LEU A 239 6.22 8.31 2.37
CA LEU A 239 5.10 8.35 3.32
C LEU A 239 4.50 9.77 3.24
N LEU A 240 3.26 9.93 2.77
CA LEU A 240 2.68 11.26 2.53
C LEU A 240 2.61 12.13 3.80
N THR A 241 2.60 11.51 4.98
CA THR A 241 2.68 12.21 6.27
C THR A 241 4.02 12.93 6.47
N GLN A 242 5.08 12.45 5.82
CA GLN A 242 6.45 12.99 5.89
C GLN A 242 6.80 13.91 4.71
N VAL A 243 5.79 14.30 3.92
CA VAL A 243 5.95 15.19 2.77
C VAL A 243 5.46 16.58 3.14
N HIS A 244 6.20 17.60 2.70
CA HIS A 244 5.76 18.99 2.80
C HIS A 244 4.44 19.18 2.05
N PRO A 245 3.41 19.85 2.61
CA PRO A 245 2.09 19.96 1.99
C PRO A 245 2.11 20.40 0.51
N GLY A 246 3.00 21.35 0.17
CA GLY A 246 3.15 21.84 -1.20
C GLY A 246 3.64 20.82 -2.23
N ARG A 247 4.18 19.67 -1.80
CA ARG A 247 4.60 18.58 -2.70
C ARG A 247 3.55 17.47 -2.83
N LEU A 248 2.49 17.48 -2.01
CA LEU A 248 1.44 16.46 -2.06
C LEU A 248 0.75 16.37 -3.44
N PRO A 249 0.45 17.47 -4.17
CA PRO A 249 -0.15 17.38 -5.49
C PRO A 249 0.76 16.68 -6.51
N GLU A 250 2.08 16.86 -6.42
CA GLU A 250 3.04 16.18 -7.28
C GLU A 250 3.08 14.68 -6.98
N GLU A 251 3.12 14.32 -5.70
CA GLU A 251 3.11 12.92 -5.30
C GLU A 251 1.79 12.22 -5.61
N THR A 252 0.66 12.93 -5.55
CA THR A 252 -0.66 12.35 -5.81
C THR A 252 -1.06 12.50 -7.28
N THR A 253 -1.55 13.67 -7.68
CA THR A 253 -2.01 13.95 -9.04
C THR A 253 -0.90 13.80 -10.07
N GLY A 254 0.34 14.19 -9.76
CA GLY A 254 1.47 13.99 -10.66
C GLY A 254 1.69 12.52 -11.01
N SER A 255 1.57 11.62 -10.03
CA SER A 255 1.69 10.18 -10.28
C SER A 255 0.57 9.61 -11.16
N ARG A 256 -0.66 10.12 -11.01
CA ARG A 256 -1.78 9.79 -11.90
C ARG A 256 -1.49 10.23 -13.34
N LEU A 257 -1.04 11.47 -13.53
CA LEU A 257 -0.74 12.02 -14.84
C LEU A 257 0.41 11.29 -15.54
N ASP A 258 1.39 10.79 -14.79
CA ASP A 258 2.46 9.96 -15.34
C ASP A 258 1.93 8.62 -15.84
N LEU A 259 1.09 7.94 -15.07
CA LEU A 259 0.49 6.67 -15.48
C LEU A 259 -0.45 6.84 -16.68
N GLU A 260 -1.30 7.87 -16.68
CA GLU A 260 -2.21 8.16 -17.80
C GLU A 260 -1.44 8.42 -19.10
N ARG A 261 -0.33 9.16 -19.01
CA ARG A 261 0.55 9.43 -20.16
C ARG A 261 1.26 8.18 -20.68
N GLN A 262 1.72 7.31 -19.78
CA GLN A 262 2.55 6.16 -20.16
C GLN A 262 1.74 4.92 -20.57
N LEU A 263 0.47 4.87 -20.18
CA LEU A 263 -0.44 3.74 -20.42
C LEU A 263 -1.58 4.09 -21.39
N ASP A 264 -1.44 5.18 -22.17
CA ASP A 264 -2.44 5.61 -23.15
C ASP A 264 -3.87 5.69 -22.58
N GLY A 265 -3.99 6.19 -21.34
CA GLY A 265 -5.27 6.32 -20.63
C GLY A 265 -5.83 5.03 -20.00
N ALA A 266 -5.14 3.88 -20.13
CA ALA A 266 -5.58 2.62 -19.54
C ALA A 266 -5.43 2.55 -18.00
N ALA A 267 -4.82 3.57 -17.37
CA ALA A 267 -4.64 3.62 -15.93
C ALA A 267 -5.98 3.77 -15.19
N ALA A 268 -6.13 3.07 -14.06
CA ALA A 268 -7.19 3.32 -13.08
C ALA A 268 -6.86 4.58 -12.26
N GLY A 269 -6.77 5.72 -12.94
CA GLY A 269 -6.20 6.97 -12.42
C GLY A 269 -6.90 7.54 -11.18
N THR A 270 -8.19 7.27 -10.97
CA THR A 270 -8.95 7.78 -9.82
C THR A 270 -8.83 6.92 -8.56
N VAL A 271 -7.92 5.93 -8.55
CA VAL A 271 -7.65 5.06 -7.41
C VAL A 271 -6.22 5.24 -6.93
N PHE A 272 -6.00 5.26 -5.62
CA PHE A 272 -4.67 5.45 -5.03
C PHE A 272 -4.35 4.40 -3.96
N ALA A 273 -3.09 4.06 -3.77
CA ALA A 273 -2.63 3.41 -2.54
C ALA A 273 -1.58 4.28 -1.85
N TYR A 274 -1.73 4.50 -0.54
CA TYR A 274 -0.78 5.28 0.24
C TYR A 274 0.50 4.46 0.51
N PRO A 275 1.70 4.94 0.14
CA PRO A 275 2.96 4.28 0.51
C PRO A 275 3.05 4.04 2.02
N ALA A 276 3.31 2.79 2.39
CA ALA A 276 3.31 2.29 3.77
C ALA A 276 2.03 2.61 4.60
N GLY A 277 0.96 3.11 3.98
CA GLY A 277 -0.25 3.57 4.64
C GLY A 277 -0.10 4.91 5.37
N GLY A 278 0.93 5.70 5.05
CA GLY A 278 1.10 7.05 5.58
C GLY A 278 -0.02 7.96 5.09
N VAL A 279 -1.03 8.19 5.94
CA VAL A 279 -2.21 9.00 5.63
C VAL A 279 -2.53 9.95 6.78
N ASP A 280 -2.76 11.21 6.44
CA ASP A 280 -3.34 12.25 7.29
C ASP A 280 -4.36 13.08 6.49
N ASP A 281 -4.96 14.09 7.11
CA ASP A 281 -6.01 14.88 6.46
C ASP A 281 -5.49 15.78 5.34
N ARG A 282 -4.18 16.10 5.34
CA ARG A 282 -3.54 16.84 4.24
C ARG A 282 -3.46 15.95 3.00
N ALA A 283 -2.99 14.72 3.17
CA ALA A 283 -2.90 13.74 2.09
C ALA A 283 -4.28 13.40 1.51
N VAL A 284 -5.30 13.29 2.38
CA VAL A 284 -6.68 13.03 1.93
C VAL A 284 -7.26 14.22 1.18
N ARG A 285 -7.07 15.46 1.66
CA ARG A 285 -7.49 16.65 0.93
C ARG A 285 -6.84 16.73 -0.45
N ALA A 286 -5.53 16.48 -0.53
CA ALA A 286 -4.80 16.48 -1.81
C ALA A 286 -5.36 15.45 -2.81
N LEU A 287 -5.74 14.25 -2.35
CA LEU A 287 -6.39 13.24 -3.19
C LEU A 287 -7.81 13.64 -3.59
N ALA A 288 -8.61 14.18 -2.68
CA ALA A 288 -9.95 14.66 -2.99
C ALA A 288 -9.93 15.80 -4.03
N GLU A 289 -9.05 16.78 -3.86
CA GLU A 289 -8.83 17.88 -4.81
C GLU A 289 -8.27 17.37 -6.15
N GLY A 290 -7.47 16.31 -6.11
CA GLY A 290 -6.95 15.62 -7.30
C GLY A 290 -7.96 14.74 -8.04
N GLY A 291 -9.20 14.63 -7.56
CA GLY A 291 -10.28 13.86 -8.19
C GLY A 291 -10.20 12.35 -7.95
N PHE A 292 -9.47 11.90 -6.92
CA PHE A 292 -9.43 10.49 -6.55
C PHE A 292 -10.75 10.09 -5.87
N GLU A 293 -11.23 8.91 -6.22
CA GLU A 293 -12.48 8.35 -5.72
C GLU A 293 -12.22 7.32 -4.63
N LEU A 294 -11.20 6.47 -4.80
CA LEU A 294 -10.85 5.43 -3.83
C LEU A 294 -9.39 5.55 -3.44
N ALA A 295 -9.07 5.40 -2.15
CA ALA A 295 -7.70 5.31 -1.70
C ALA A 295 -7.50 4.25 -0.60
N PHE A 296 -6.44 3.46 -0.72
CA PHE A 296 -6.15 2.33 0.14
C PHE A 296 -4.99 2.57 1.11
N THR A 297 -5.25 2.33 2.38
CA THR A 297 -4.28 2.43 3.49
C THR A 297 -3.70 1.06 3.85
N THR A 298 -2.81 0.98 4.84
CA THR A 298 -2.36 -0.28 5.46
C THR A 298 -3.11 -0.60 6.76
N ARG A 299 -4.15 0.18 7.11
CA ARG A 299 -4.98 -0.07 8.29
C ARG A 299 -5.70 -1.40 8.11
N ARG A 300 -5.50 -2.32 9.05
CA ARG A 300 -6.07 -3.68 8.96
C ARG A 300 -7.59 -3.66 9.12
N GLY A 301 -8.29 -4.30 8.21
CA GLY A 301 -9.74 -4.47 8.29
C GLY A 301 -10.39 -4.87 6.96
N VAL A 302 -11.72 -4.95 7.00
CA VAL A 302 -12.58 -5.04 5.81
C VAL A 302 -13.29 -3.70 5.59
N ASN A 303 -13.86 -3.54 4.40
CA ASN A 303 -14.57 -2.34 3.98
C ASN A 303 -16.01 -2.67 3.65
N ARG A 304 -16.87 -1.65 3.66
CA ARG A 304 -18.20 -1.71 3.08
C ARG A 304 -18.33 -0.59 2.07
N ILE A 305 -18.31 -0.95 0.79
CA ILE A 305 -18.38 0.04 -0.29
C ILE A 305 -19.69 0.83 -0.18
N GLY A 306 -19.60 2.16 -0.33
CA GLY A 306 -20.70 3.10 -0.11
C GLY A 306 -20.96 3.49 1.36
N ARG A 307 -20.26 2.89 2.34
CA ARG A 307 -20.34 3.30 3.76
C ARG A 307 -18.99 3.61 4.41
N SER A 308 -17.94 2.88 4.04
CA SER A 308 -16.58 3.19 4.48
C SER A 308 -16.12 4.51 3.85
N ASP A 309 -15.25 5.24 4.55
CA ASP A 309 -14.54 6.39 3.97
C ASP A 309 -13.76 5.93 2.73
N PRO A 310 -14.14 6.40 1.54
CA PRO A 310 -13.61 5.88 0.28
C PRO A 310 -12.14 6.25 0.08
N LEU A 311 -11.64 7.31 0.74
CA LEU A 311 -10.24 7.69 0.70
C LEU A 311 -9.42 7.11 1.87
N ARG A 312 -10.01 6.24 2.70
CA ARG A 312 -9.31 5.55 3.80
C ARG A 312 -9.67 4.07 3.87
N LEU A 313 -9.74 3.40 2.72
CA LEU A 313 -10.02 1.98 2.66
C LEU A 313 -8.93 1.17 3.37
N ARG A 314 -9.37 0.11 4.05
CA ARG A 314 -8.56 -0.80 4.86
C ARG A 314 -8.06 -1.96 4.01
N ARG A 315 -6.89 -2.49 4.37
CA ARG A 315 -6.27 -3.66 3.69
C ARG A 315 -5.70 -4.65 4.70
N ILE A 316 -5.57 -5.90 4.30
CA ILE A 316 -4.94 -6.96 5.08
C ILE A 316 -3.62 -7.32 4.39
N ASN A 317 -2.50 -6.86 4.98
CA ASN A 317 -1.16 -7.18 4.48
C ASN A 317 -0.85 -8.67 4.67
N VAL A 318 -0.49 -9.33 3.57
CA VAL A 318 -0.06 -10.73 3.51
C VAL A 318 1.47 -10.76 3.59
N GLY A 319 2.00 -11.34 4.66
CA GLY A 319 3.45 -11.51 4.85
C GLY A 319 3.89 -12.95 4.59
N ASN A 320 5.20 -13.18 4.41
CA ASN A 320 5.81 -14.47 4.05
C ASN A 320 5.42 -15.72 4.86
N ARG A 321 4.82 -15.57 6.05
CA ARG A 321 4.33 -16.68 6.89
C ARG A 321 2.81 -16.84 6.88
N ALA A 322 2.10 -16.08 6.03
CA ALA A 322 0.66 -16.12 5.95
C ALA A 322 0.19 -17.41 5.29
N GLN A 323 -0.22 -18.37 6.11
CA GLN A 323 -0.88 -19.58 5.63
C GLN A 323 -2.32 -19.28 5.21
N PRO A 324 -2.91 -20.05 4.28
CA PRO A 324 -4.28 -19.81 3.80
C PRO A 324 -5.32 -19.72 4.93
N ALA A 325 -5.23 -20.61 5.94
CA ALA A 325 -6.14 -20.59 7.09
C ALA A 325 -6.05 -19.30 7.91
N LEU A 326 -4.85 -18.72 8.04
CA LEU A 326 -4.65 -17.46 8.75
C LEU A 326 -5.25 -16.28 7.98
N ILE A 327 -5.10 -16.23 6.66
CA ILE A 327 -5.73 -15.19 5.81
C ILE A 327 -7.25 -15.26 5.96
N ARG A 328 -7.82 -16.46 5.84
CA ARG A 328 -9.25 -16.72 6.01
C ARG A 328 -9.75 -16.28 7.40
N ALA A 329 -9.05 -16.67 8.46
CA ALA A 329 -9.38 -16.28 9.83
C ALA A 329 -9.28 -14.77 10.05
N GLN A 330 -8.32 -14.08 9.44
CA GLN A 330 -8.21 -12.63 9.50
C GLN A 330 -9.39 -11.95 8.83
N ILE A 331 -9.78 -12.37 7.62
CA ILE A 331 -10.95 -11.82 6.92
C ILE A 331 -12.21 -12.03 7.76
N ALA A 332 -12.42 -13.24 8.28
CA ALA A 332 -13.58 -13.56 9.13
C ALA A 332 -13.59 -12.72 10.42
N PHE A 333 -12.46 -12.61 11.11
CA PHE A 333 -12.34 -11.80 12.32
C PHE A 333 -12.67 -10.33 12.08
N TYR A 334 -12.13 -9.73 11.02
CA TYR A 334 -12.41 -8.33 10.71
C TYR A 334 -13.83 -8.11 10.23
N THR A 335 -14.42 -9.05 9.49
CA THR A 335 -15.84 -9.02 9.12
C THR A 335 -16.72 -9.05 10.36
N TRP A 336 -16.52 -10.01 11.26
CA TRP A 336 -17.27 -10.10 12.51
C TRP A 336 -17.13 -8.84 13.37
N ARG A 337 -15.90 -8.32 13.52
CA ARG A 337 -15.64 -7.10 14.31
C ARG A 337 -16.33 -5.88 13.70
N TYR A 338 -16.39 -5.76 12.38
CA TYR A 338 -16.96 -4.61 11.69
C TYR A 338 -18.49 -4.59 11.69
N HIS A 339 -19.13 -5.77 11.79
CA HIS A 339 -20.58 -5.91 11.70
C HIS A 339 -21.28 -6.14 13.04
N ARG A 340 -20.58 -5.96 14.17
CA ARG A 340 -21.17 -6.08 15.50
C ARG A 340 -21.93 -4.81 15.90
N PRO A 341 -23.20 -4.90 16.32
CA PRO A 341 -23.93 -3.76 16.89
C PRO A 341 -23.14 -3.13 18.04
N GLY A 342 -23.02 -1.80 18.06
CA GLY A 342 -22.27 -1.06 19.10
C GLY A 342 -20.76 -0.95 18.86
N THR A 343 -20.23 -1.44 17.73
CA THR A 343 -18.82 -1.23 17.32
C THR A 343 -18.65 -0.17 16.23
N GLU A 344 -19.69 0.62 15.95
CA GLU A 344 -19.54 1.88 15.23
C GLU A 344 -18.49 2.69 15.99
N GLN A 345 -17.26 2.70 15.49
CA GLN A 345 -16.31 3.72 15.89
C GLN A 345 -16.76 4.98 15.19
N PRO A 346 -17.30 5.99 15.92
CA PRO A 346 -17.27 7.31 15.37
C PRO A 346 -15.80 7.64 15.11
N SER A 347 -15.45 8.00 13.87
CA SER A 347 -14.33 8.91 13.66
C SER A 347 -14.76 10.26 14.23
N ARG A 348 -14.78 10.36 15.57
CA ARG A 348 -14.94 11.63 16.28
C ARG A 348 -13.60 12.35 16.23
N ASN A 349 -13.33 12.94 15.08
CA ASN A 349 -12.90 14.32 14.97
C ASN A 349 -13.07 14.78 13.53
N GLU A 350 -13.56 16.01 13.38
CA GLU A 350 -13.69 16.77 12.13
C GLU A 350 -14.93 16.50 11.28
N ASN A 351 -16.09 16.77 11.87
CA ASN A 351 -17.21 17.34 11.12
C ASN A 351 -17.44 18.77 11.64
N ARG A 352 -16.57 19.70 11.22
CA ARG A 352 -16.96 21.10 11.07
C ARG A 352 -17.12 21.31 9.57
N GLY A 353 -18.38 21.46 9.17
CA GLY A 353 -18.81 21.44 7.79
C GLY A 353 -18.02 22.39 6.90
N VAL A 354 -17.62 21.88 5.74
CA VAL A 354 -17.44 22.70 4.55
C VAL A 354 -18.85 22.90 3.99
N PRO A 355 -19.40 24.13 4.01
CA PRO A 355 -20.66 24.39 3.33
C PRO A 355 -20.47 24.29 1.81
N PRO A 356 -21.50 23.88 1.06
CA PRO A 356 -21.43 23.80 -0.39
C PRO A 356 -21.18 25.20 -0.99
N VAL A 357 -20.23 25.29 -1.92
CA VAL A 357 -20.00 26.50 -2.72
C VAL A 357 -21.20 26.67 -3.66
N SER A 358 -22.13 27.55 -3.30
CA SER A 358 -23.17 28.01 -4.21
C SER A 358 -22.59 29.08 -5.14
N SER A 359 -22.73 28.86 -6.44
CA SER A 359 -22.59 29.88 -7.47
C SER A 359 -23.65 30.97 -7.29
N SER A 360 -23.25 32.23 -7.14
CA SER A 360 -24.09 33.36 -7.54
C SER A 360 -23.27 34.60 -7.84
N ASP A 361 -23.70 35.27 -8.90
CA ASP A 361 -23.18 36.46 -9.54
C ASP A 361 -22.92 37.68 -8.65
N GLY A 362 -21.93 38.48 -9.09
CA GLY A 362 -22.09 39.92 -9.28
C GLY A 362 -22.20 40.83 -8.06
N LYS A 363 -21.08 41.50 -7.73
CA LYS A 363 -20.99 42.98 -7.59
C LYS A 363 -19.57 43.40 -7.19
N LYS A 364 -18.93 44.24 -8.02
CA LYS A 364 -17.66 44.94 -7.72
C LYS A 364 -17.88 45.98 -6.62
N PRO A 365 -16.98 46.12 -5.63
CA PRO A 365 -16.97 47.28 -4.72
C PRO A 365 -16.19 48.47 -5.34
N PRO A 366 -16.46 49.71 -4.89
CA PRO A 366 -15.99 50.93 -5.54
C PRO A 366 -14.54 51.27 -5.20
N VAL A 367 -13.85 51.85 -6.19
CA VAL A 367 -12.49 52.39 -6.12
C VAL A 367 -12.49 53.65 -5.24
N ARG A 368 -11.67 53.67 -4.19
CA ARG A 368 -11.41 54.86 -3.38
C ARG A 368 -10.07 55.46 -3.78
N GLN A 369 -10.13 56.63 -4.42
CA GLN A 369 -8.96 57.42 -4.83
C GLN A 369 -8.19 57.92 -3.60
N GLN A 370 -6.88 57.68 -3.56
CA GLN A 370 -5.96 58.39 -2.66
C GLN A 370 -5.28 59.53 -3.44
N ARG A 371 -5.39 60.74 -2.90
CA ARG A 371 -4.63 61.93 -3.35
C ARG A 371 -3.25 61.97 -2.68
N PRO A 372 -2.25 62.62 -3.31
CA PRO A 372 -0.85 62.55 -2.92
C PRO A 372 -0.49 63.61 -1.86
N THR A 373 0.43 63.27 -0.97
CA THR A 373 1.18 64.26 -0.17
C THR A 373 2.62 64.31 -0.63
N ALA A 374 3.07 65.55 -0.86
CA ALA A 374 4.36 65.93 -1.38
C ALA A 374 5.48 65.85 -0.32
N ARG A 375 6.70 65.94 -0.87
CA ARG A 375 8.04 66.15 -0.30
C ARG A 375 8.10 66.99 0.99
N ASP A 376 9.01 66.62 1.89
CA ASP A 376 10.35 67.23 1.98
C ASP A 376 11.40 66.18 2.39
#